data_AF-A0A853IAL2-F1
#
_entry.id   AF-A0A853IAL2-F1
#
_cell.length_a   1.000
_cell.length_b   1.000
_cell.length_c   1.000
_cell.angle_alpha   90.00
_cell.angle_beta   90.00
_cell.angle_gamma   90.00
#
_symmetry.space_group_name_H-M   'P 1'
#
loop_
_entity.id
_entity.type
_entity.pdbx_description
1 polymer ?
#
loop_
_entity_poly.entity_id
_entity_poly.type
_entity_poly.pdbx_seq_one_letter_code
_entity_poly.pdbx_strand_id
1 'polypeptide(L)' 'MVFSNTEKEIIWVDTWNDLYDLIEKYPGGYILLPDYIETDKEGAEGWIQNAAYESNRIVFKVEYFKGKESIFINKMEA' A
#
# COMPACT_ATOMS: atom_id res chain seq x y z
N MET A 1 -17.83 -5.64 -3.94
CA MET A 1 -18.68 -5.95 -2.75
C MET A 1 -18.47 -4.83 -1.72
N VAL A 2 -19.44 -4.37 -0.93
CA VAL A 2 -19.18 -3.31 0.09
C VAL A 2 -18.76 -3.97 1.39
N PHE A 3 -17.55 -3.70 1.87
CA PHE A 3 -17.06 -4.22 3.15
C PHE A 3 -17.78 -3.54 4.33
N SER A 4 -18.02 -4.30 5.40
CA SER A 4 -18.41 -3.74 6.69
C SER A 4 -17.29 -2.89 7.29
N ASN A 5 -17.61 -1.99 8.21
CA ASN A 5 -16.59 -1.15 8.87
C ASN A 5 -15.49 -1.99 9.53
N THR A 6 -15.85 -3.12 10.15
CA THR A 6 -14.90 -4.04 10.77
C THR A 6 -13.97 -4.68 9.74
N GLU A 7 -14.50 -5.10 8.58
CA GLU A 7 -13.67 -5.62 7.49
C GLU A 7 -12.72 -4.56 6.93
N LYS A 8 -13.18 -3.31 6.82
CA LYS A 8 -12.33 -2.18 6.38
C LYS A 8 -11.19 -1.92 7.36
N GLU A 9 -11.46 -1.95 8.66
CA GLU A 9 -10.43 -1.79 9.69
C GLU A 9 -9.43 -2.95 9.69
N ILE A 10 -9.90 -4.19 9.53
CA ILE A 10 -9.01 -5.36 9.43
C ILE A 10 -8.11 -5.24 8.20
N ILE A 11 -8.67 -4.95 7.03
CA ILE A 11 -7.90 -4.77 5.79
C ILE A 11 -6.89 -3.64 5.97
N TRP A 12 -7.31 -2.52 6.56
CA TRP A 12 -6.43 -1.38 6.80
C TRP A 12 -5.23 -1.75 7.68
N VAL A 13 -5.47 -2.39 8.82
CA VAL A 13 -4.41 -2.78 9.77
C VAL A 13 -3.49 -3.85 9.18
N ASP A 14 -4.05 -4.87 8.52
CA ASP A 14 -3.30 -5.96 7.91
C ASP A 14 -2.38 -5.43 6.80
N THR A 15 -2.93 -4.59 5.92
CA THR A 15 -2.20 -3.95 4.82
C THR A 15 -1.10 -3.01 5.35
N TRP A 16 -1.34 -2.34 6.47
CA TRP A 16 -0.30 -1.54 7.10
C TRP A 16 0.86 -2.43 7.54
N ASN A 17 0.62 -3.49 8.30
CA ASN A 17 1.69 -4.40 8.73
C ASN A 17 2.51 -4.92 7.53
N ASP A 18 1.85 -5.33 6.45
CA ASP A 18 2.51 -5.74 5.21
C ASP A 18 3.43 -4.64 4.63
N LEU A 19 2.99 -3.38 4.62
CA LEU A 19 3.81 -2.26 4.16
C LEU A 19 5.06 -2.09 5.04
N TYR A 20 4.93 -2.17 6.37
CA TYR A 20 6.07 -2.07 7.28
C TYR A 20 7.07 -3.20 7.06
N ASP A 21 6.60 -4.44 6.96
CA ASP A 21 7.44 -5.61 6.67
C ASP A 21 8.20 -5.45 5.35
N LEU A 22 7.55 -4.89 4.32
CA LEU A 22 8.19 -4.59 3.04
C LEU A 22 9.24 -3.49 3.15
N ILE A 23 8.98 -2.43 3.91
CA ILE A 23 9.95 -1.34 4.14
C ILE A 23 11.19 -1.87 4.86
N GLU A 24 11.01 -2.75 5.86
CA GLU A 24 12.11 -3.38 6.58
C GLU A 24 12.92 -4.33 5.67
N LYS A 25 12.23 -5.05 4.76
CA LYS A 25 12.86 -5.98 3.82
C LYS A 25 13.59 -5.30 2.67
N TYR A 26 13.11 -4.15 2.20
CA TYR A 26 13.67 -3.38 1.09
C TYR A 26 14.14 -1.99 1.53
N PRO A 27 15.16 -1.93 2.41
CA PRO A 27 15.61 -0.67 2.98
C PRO A 27 16.20 0.25 1.91
N GLY A 28 15.78 1.53 1.95
CA GLY A 28 16.30 2.56 1.04
C GLY A 28 15.65 2.61 -0.34
N GLY A 29 14.66 1.73 -0.60
CA GLY A 29 13.74 1.80 -1.72
C GLY A 29 12.75 2.97 -1.61
N TYR A 30 12.03 3.24 -2.70
CA TYR A 30 10.96 4.23 -2.72
C TYR A 30 9.60 3.58 -2.48
N ILE A 31 8.64 4.33 -1.94
CA ILE A 31 7.24 3.92 -1.92
C ILE A 31 6.54 4.63 -3.07
N LEU A 32 5.88 3.85 -3.92
CA LEU A 32 5.30 4.30 -5.17
C LEU A 32 3.81 4.01 -5.17
N LEU A 33 3.01 5.01 -5.51
CA LEU A 33 1.58 4.90 -5.76
C LEU A 33 1.33 4.70 -7.27
N PRO A 34 0.08 4.48 -7.71
CA PRO A 34 -0.25 4.45 -9.14
C PRO A 34 0.29 5.69 -9.87
N ASP A 35 0.60 5.51 -11.16
CA ASP A 35 1.32 6.50 -11.98
C ASP A 35 2.78 6.76 -11.53
N TYR A 36 3.37 5.83 -10.76
CA TYR A 36 4.74 5.91 -10.23
C TYR A 36 4.99 7.17 -9.39
N ILE A 37 3.95 7.63 -8.68
CA ILE A 37 4.05 8.77 -7.78
C ILE A 37 4.82 8.35 -6.53
N GLU A 38 5.97 8.97 -6.29
CA GLU A 38 6.74 8.78 -5.06
C GLU A 38 6.00 9.38 -3.88
N THR A 39 5.87 8.60 -2.82
CA THR A 39 5.26 9.03 -1.57
C THR A 39 6.13 8.63 -0.38
N ASP A 40 5.88 9.27 0.74
CA ASP A 40 6.41 8.84 2.02
C ASP A 40 5.46 7.84 2.68
N LYS A 41 5.86 7.38 3.86
CA LYS A 41 5.10 6.43 4.63
C LYS A 41 3.72 6.96 5.02
N GLU A 42 3.60 8.23 5.42
CA GLU A 42 2.32 8.82 5.83
C GLU A 42 1.35 8.95 4.63
N GLY A 43 1.87 9.33 3.46
CA GLY A 43 1.09 9.40 2.24
C GLY A 43 0.63 8.01 1.76
N ALA A 44 1.49 7.00 1.86
CA ALA A 44 1.13 5.61 1.60
C ALA A 44 0.05 5.10 2.57
N GLU A 45 0.21 5.39 3.86
CA GLU A 45 -0.73 5.02 4.92
C GLU A 45 -2.12 5.61 4.67
N GLY A 46 -2.20 6.91 4.35
CA GLY A 46 -3.46 7.58 4.00
C GLY A 46 -4.08 7.06 2.70
N TRP A 47 -3.26 6.69 1.73
CA TRP A 47 -3.74 6.11 0.48
C TRP A 47 -4.33 4.71 0.68
N ILE A 48 -3.67 3.86 1.47
CA ILE A 48 -4.17 2.54 1.87
C ILE A 48 -5.49 2.67 2.62
N GLN A 49 -5.57 3.59 3.58
CA GLN A 49 -6.78 3.84 4.34
C GLN A 49 -7.93 4.22 3.39
N ASN A 50 -7.72 5.17 2.49
CA ASN A 50 -8.76 5.57 1.53
C ASN A 50 -9.25 4.39 0.69
N ALA A 51 -8.32 3.61 0.13
CA ALA A 51 -8.65 2.45 -0.66
C ALA A 51 -9.44 1.37 0.12
N ALA A 52 -9.09 1.11 1.38
CA ALA A 52 -9.86 0.22 2.25
C ALA A 52 -11.29 0.74 2.46
N TYR A 53 -11.46 2.05 2.66
CA TYR A 53 -12.77 2.69 2.82
C TYR A 53 -13.62 2.68 1.54
N GLU A 54 -12.98 2.70 0.37
CA GLU A 54 -13.60 2.46 -0.94
C GLU A 54 -13.97 0.99 -1.19
N SER A 55 -13.67 0.09 -0.25
CA SER A 55 -13.82 -1.37 -0.40
C SER A 55 -12.93 -1.97 -1.50
N ASN A 56 -11.77 -1.37 -1.74
CA ASN A 56 -10.73 -1.96 -2.58
C ASN A 56 -9.79 -2.83 -1.74
N ARG A 57 -9.17 -3.80 -2.40
CA ARG A 57 -8.03 -4.55 -1.85
C ARG A 57 -6.74 -3.86 -2.22
N ILE A 58 -5.78 -3.85 -1.29
CA ILE A 58 -4.43 -3.37 -1.57
C ILE A 58 -3.55 -4.52 -2.03
N VAL A 59 -2.71 -4.23 -3.02
CA VAL A 59 -1.74 -5.15 -3.57
C VAL A 59 -0.40 -4.44 -3.61
N PHE A 60 0.59 -5.08 -2.99
CA PHE A 60 1.98 -4.64 -3.04
C PHE A 60 2.74 -5.39 -4.14
N LYS A 61 3.62 -4.67 -4.82
CA LYS A 61 4.61 -5.22 -5.74
C LYS A 61 5.96 -4.63 -5.42
N VAL A 62 7.01 -5.39 -5.68
CA VAL A 62 8.38 -4.89 -5.62
C VAL A 62 8.84 -4.67 -7.04
N GLU A 63 9.21 -3.44 -7.37
CA GLU A 63 9.66 -3.04 -8.70
C GLU A 63 10.99 -2.30 -8.62
N TYR A 64 11.80 -2.44 -9.66
CA TYR A 64 13.04 -1.69 -9.76
C TYR A 64 12.75 -0.27 -10.25
N PHE A 65 12.92 0.72 -9.38
CA PHE A 65 12.70 2.12 -9.69
C PHE A 65 13.91 2.95 -9.29
N LYS A 66 14.39 3.79 -10.21
CA LYS A 66 15.62 4.59 -10.05
C LYS A 66 16.83 3.78 -9.55
N GLY A 67 16.95 2.53 -9.99
CA GLY A 67 18.06 1.64 -9.63
C GLY A 67 17.96 1.03 -8.23
N LYS A 68 16.79 1.07 -7.59
CA LYS A 68 16.54 0.45 -6.29
C LYS A 68 15.27 -0.38 -6.30
N GLU A 69 15.25 -1.45 -5.51
CA GLU A 69 14.03 -2.20 -5.22
C GLU A 69 13.08 -1.29 -4.43
N SER A 70 11.94 -0.98 -5.03
CA SER A 70 10.95 -0.03 -4.51
C SER A 70 9.61 -0.72 -4.37
N ILE A 71 8.82 -0.27 -3.41
CA ILE A 71 7.51 -0.84 -3.09
C ILE A 71 6.47 -0.07 -3.90
N PHE A 72 5.82 -0.75 -4.82
CA PHE A 72 4.68 -0.24 -5.56
C PHE A 72 3.38 -0.70 -4.90
N ILE A 73 2.56 0.27 -4.49
CA ILE A 73 1.27 0.07 -3.86
C ILE A 73 0.19 0.30 -4.91
N ASN A 74 -0.70 -0.67 -5.08
CA ASN A 74 -1.84 -0.55 -5.96
C ASN A 74 -3.13 -1.04 -5.28
N LYS A 75 -4.26 -0.65 -5.85
CA LYS A 75 -5.58 -1.03 -5.37
C LYS A 75 -6.31 -1.77 -6.48
N MET A 76 -7.04 -2.80 -6.10
CA MET A 76 -7.86 -3.59 -6.99
C MET A 76 -9.28 -3.64 -6.45
N GLU A 77 -10.26 -3.53 -7.34
CA GLU A 77 -11.67 -3.67 -6.97
C GLU A 77 -11.91 -5.08 -6.41
N ALA A 78 -12.69 -5.15 -5.31
CA ALA A 78 -12.96 -6.38 -4.56
C ALA A 78 -14.23 -7.12 -4.99
#